data_AF-A0A9D3X245-F1
#
_entry.id   AF-A0A9D3X245-F1
#
_cell.length_a   1.000
_cell.length_b   1.000
_cell.length_c   1.000
_cell.angle_alpha   90.00
_cell.angle_beta   90.00
_cell.angle_gamma   90.00
#
_symmetry.space_group_name_H-M   'P 1'
#
loop_
_entity.id
_entity.type
_entity.pdbx_description
1 polymer ?
#
loop_
_entity_poly.entity_id
_entity_poly.type
_entity_poly.pdbx_seq_one_letter_code
_entity_poly.pdbx_strand_id
1 'polypeptide(L)'
;MAAPENYTRVLQESQDVFHRFPLQLVHGIPLMEPIAQQWGPIEHFQARPDDLLISTYPKAGTTWMQEIVDLILVRGDVEKASRAPTHVRIPFLEICSPPPVPSVAWGSWYDHVCRYWAERASHCILYVFYEDMKEDPAREILRVMDFLEVELPPQVLEKIVRQTSFRVMKENPMANYSSLPRAIFDQTISPFMRKGQVGDWKSHFTVAQSEAFDAHYQRRMEGTGLHFRTQI
;
A
#
# COMPACT_ATOMS: atom_id res chain seq x y z
N MET A 1 -22.02 8.80 8.93
CA MET A 1 -21.21 7.56 9.04
C MET A 1 -22.18 6.40 9.22
N ALA A 2 -22.37 5.56 8.19
CA ALA A 2 -23.21 4.38 8.32
C ALA A 2 -22.47 3.30 9.13
N ALA A 3 -23.20 2.61 10.00
CA ALA A 3 -22.68 1.61 10.93
C ALA A 3 -22.00 0.40 10.23
N PRO A 4 -21.05 -0.29 10.89
CA PRO A 4 -20.33 -1.46 10.33
C PRO A 4 -21.24 -2.59 9.82
N GLU A 5 -22.43 -2.75 10.37
CA GLU A 5 -23.42 -3.78 9.96
C GLU A 5 -23.92 -3.58 8.52
N ASN A 6 -23.96 -2.34 8.03
CA ASN A 6 -24.44 -2.03 6.69
C ASN A 6 -23.40 -2.40 5.61
N TYR A 7 -22.11 -2.26 5.93
CA TYR A 7 -21.03 -2.53 4.98
C TYR A 7 -20.90 -4.03 4.67
N THR A 8 -20.88 -4.88 5.70
CA THR A 8 -20.79 -6.35 5.52
C THR A 8 -21.98 -6.89 4.73
N ARG A 9 -23.18 -6.37 4.98
CA ARG A 9 -24.40 -6.74 4.28
C ARG A 9 -24.36 -6.34 2.80
N VAL A 10 -23.94 -5.11 2.50
CA VAL A 10 -23.77 -4.63 1.11
C VAL A 10 -22.76 -5.48 0.34
N LEU A 11 -21.65 -5.89 0.95
CA LEU A 11 -20.67 -6.75 0.29
C LEU A 11 -21.20 -8.18 0.05
N GLN A 12 -22.06 -8.70 0.93
CA GLN A 12 -22.71 -10.00 0.75
C GLN A 12 -23.79 -9.96 -0.33
N GLU A 13 -24.60 -8.90 -0.38
CA GLU A 13 -25.64 -8.69 -1.39
C GLU A 13 -25.05 -8.39 -2.79
N SER A 14 -23.78 -7.99 -2.88
CA SER A 14 -23.09 -7.67 -4.14
C SER A 14 -22.22 -8.82 -4.70
N GLN A 15 -22.23 -10.01 -4.09
CA GLN A 15 -21.31 -11.11 -4.46
C GLN A 15 -21.42 -11.56 -5.93
N ASP A 16 -22.60 -11.48 -6.52
CA ASP A 16 -22.87 -11.89 -7.91
C ASP A 16 -22.45 -10.82 -8.95
N VAL A 17 -21.96 -9.66 -8.50
CA VAL A 17 -21.61 -8.51 -9.36
C VAL A 17 -20.10 -8.45 -9.66
N PHE A 18 -19.30 -9.32 -9.05
CA PHE A 18 -17.84 -9.28 -9.16
C PHE A 18 -17.30 -9.97 -10.41
N HIS A 19 -17.05 -9.16 -11.44
CA HIS A 19 -16.38 -9.58 -12.67
C HIS A 19 -15.04 -8.85 -12.83
N ARG A 20 -14.14 -9.39 -13.67
CA ARG A 20 -12.92 -8.65 -14.03
C ARG A 20 -13.32 -7.36 -14.75
N PHE A 21 -12.94 -6.23 -14.18
CA PHE A 21 -13.25 -4.93 -14.76
C PHE A 21 -12.30 -4.58 -15.91
N PRO A 22 -12.78 -3.94 -16.98
CA PRO A 22 -11.92 -3.33 -17.97
C PRO A 22 -11.13 -2.17 -17.34
N LEU A 23 -9.99 -1.84 -17.97
CA LEU A 23 -9.24 -0.62 -17.65
C LEU A 23 -9.79 0.53 -18.49
N GLN A 24 -10.02 1.67 -17.86
CA GLN A 24 -10.42 2.92 -18.51
C GLN A 24 -9.37 4.00 -18.24
N LEU A 25 -9.10 4.83 -19.23
CA LEU A 25 -8.12 5.90 -19.11
C LEU A 25 -8.73 7.12 -18.43
N VAL A 26 -8.08 7.57 -17.36
CA VAL A 26 -8.34 8.86 -16.73
C VAL A 26 -7.04 9.66 -16.78
N HIS A 27 -7.05 10.82 -17.43
CA HIS A 27 -5.85 11.65 -17.65
C HIS A 27 -4.64 10.87 -18.20
N GLY A 28 -4.89 9.87 -19.06
CA GLY A 28 -3.87 9.00 -19.66
C GLY A 28 -3.41 7.83 -18.80
N ILE A 29 -3.94 7.66 -17.58
CA ILE A 29 -3.60 6.58 -16.66
C ILE A 29 -4.69 5.50 -16.69
N PRO A 30 -4.35 4.21 -16.88
CA PRO A 30 -5.33 3.13 -16.85
C PRO A 30 -5.76 2.83 -15.41
N LEU A 31 -7.03 3.07 -15.11
CA LEU A 31 -7.67 2.77 -13.83
C LEU A 31 -8.76 1.71 -14.01
N MET A 32 -9.15 1.07 -12.90
CA MET A 32 -10.28 0.14 -12.88
C MET A 32 -11.55 0.90 -13.26
N GLU A 33 -12.41 0.33 -14.11
CA GLU A 33 -13.66 0.97 -14.52
C GLU A 33 -14.48 1.57 -13.36
N PRO A 34 -14.72 0.88 -12.22
CA PRO A 34 -15.49 1.49 -11.12
C PRO A 34 -14.84 2.76 -10.54
N ILE A 35 -13.50 2.82 -10.52
CA ILE A 35 -12.74 4.00 -10.08
C ILE A 35 -12.86 5.10 -11.14
N ALA A 36 -12.66 4.75 -12.42
CA ALA A 36 -12.71 5.71 -13.52
C ALA A 36 -14.09 6.35 -13.67
N GLN A 37 -15.16 5.58 -13.53
CA GLN A 37 -16.54 6.07 -13.57
C GLN A 37 -16.88 7.00 -12.40
N GLN A 38 -16.18 6.88 -11.27
CA GLN A 38 -16.40 7.68 -10.06
C GLN A 38 -15.26 8.68 -9.81
N TRP A 39 -14.55 9.11 -10.85
CA TRP A 39 -13.41 10.00 -10.70
C TRP A 39 -13.79 11.43 -10.31
N GLY A 40 -14.99 11.90 -10.69
CA GLY A 40 -15.44 13.27 -10.44
C GLY A 40 -15.29 13.73 -8.98
N PRO A 41 -15.80 12.99 -7.97
CA PRO A 41 -15.57 13.30 -6.56
C PRO A 41 -14.09 13.41 -6.15
N ILE A 42 -13.20 12.61 -6.74
CA ILE A 42 -11.76 12.64 -6.46
C ILE A 42 -11.14 13.95 -6.95
N GLU A 43 -11.52 14.42 -8.14
CA GLU A 43 -11.03 15.70 -8.67
C GLU A 43 -11.40 16.90 -7.80
N HIS A 44 -12.50 16.78 -7.06
CA HIS A 44 -13.01 17.85 -6.19
C HIS A 44 -12.62 17.65 -4.72
N PHE A 45 -11.89 16.58 -4.38
CA PHE A 45 -11.45 16.31 -3.01
C PHE A 45 -10.63 17.48 -2.47
N GLN A 46 -11.00 17.96 -1.29
CA GLN A 46 -10.29 19.03 -0.59
C GLN A 46 -9.53 18.42 0.57
N ALA A 47 -8.21 18.36 0.45
CA ALA A 47 -7.34 17.95 1.55
C ALA A 47 -7.37 18.99 2.67
N ARG A 48 -7.20 18.52 3.90
CA ARG A 48 -7.01 19.36 5.08
C ARG A 48 -5.51 19.56 5.32
N PRO A 49 -5.10 20.68 5.97
CA PRO A 49 -3.69 20.92 6.27
C PRO A 49 -3.03 19.87 7.16
N ASP A 50 -3.82 19.14 7.95
CA ASP A 50 -3.38 18.08 8.86
C ASP A 50 -3.51 16.67 8.26
N ASP A 51 -3.90 16.54 7.00
CA ASP A 51 -3.99 15.25 6.34
C ASP A 51 -2.59 14.69 6.04
N LEU A 52 -2.44 13.38 6.27
CA LEU A 52 -1.26 12.61 5.88
C LEU A 52 -1.62 11.68 4.72
N LEU A 53 -0.86 11.75 3.63
CA LEU A 53 -1.01 10.86 2.48
C LEU A 53 0.03 9.75 2.49
N ILE A 54 -0.41 8.50 2.52
CA ILE A 54 0.44 7.34 2.21
C ILE A 54 0.23 7.00 0.73
N SER A 55 1.22 7.32 -0.10
CA SER A 55 1.21 7.02 -1.53
C SER A 55 2.19 5.91 -1.88
N THR A 56 1.72 4.92 -2.66
CA THR A 56 2.53 3.77 -3.08
C THR A 56 2.06 3.26 -4.42
N TYR A 57 3.00 2.82 -5.27
CA TYR A 57 2.63 1.93 -6.36
C TYR A 57 2.12 0.60 -5.76
N PRO A 58 1.09 -0.05 -6.36
CA PRO A 58 0.54 -1.28 -5.82
C PRO A 58 1.61 -2.31 -5.45
N LYS A 59 1.42 -2.95 -4.28
CA LYS A 59 2.28 -4.02 -3.75
C LYS A 59 3.65 -3.58 -3.21
N ALA A 60 3.90 -2.28 -3.05
CA ALA A 60 5.15 -1.74 -2.47
C ALA A 60 5.15 -1.62 -0.92
N GLY A 61 4.27 -2.34 -0.21
CA GLY A 61 4.23 -2.33 1.27
C GLY A 61 3.25 -1.34 1.91
N THR A 62 2.22 -0.91 1.17
CA THR A 62 1.19 0.05 1.64
C THR A 62 0.63 -0.31 3.02
N THR A 63 0.13 -1.54 3.20
CA THR A 63 -0.44 -2.01 4.47
C THR A 63 0.58 -1.98 5.61
N TRP A 64 1.86 -2.25 5.32
CA TRP A 64 2.89 -2.20 6.35
C TRP A 64 3.13 -0.78 6.85
N MET A 65 3.25 0.18 5.93
CA MET A 65 3.37 1.59 6.29
C MET A 65 2.11 2.12 6.99
N GLN A 66 0.92 1.71 6.54
CA GLN A 66 -0.36 2.03 7.18
C GLN A 66 -0.39 1.59 8.65
N GLU A 67 0.02 0.34 8.95
CA GLU A 67 0.08 -0.14 10.34
C GLU A 67 1.13 0.58 11.19
N ILE A 68 2.30 0.89 10.61
CA ILE A 68 3.34 1.67 11.29
C ILE A 68 2.81 3.04 11.68
N VAL A 69 2.25 3.78 10.72
CA VAL A 69 1.73 5.13 10.91
C VAL A 69 0.59 5.13 11.93
N ASP A 70 -0.40 4.25 11.79
CA ASP A 70 -1.53 4.21 12.72
C ASP A 70 -1.06 3.91 14.15
N LEU A 71 -0.14 2.94 14.34
CA LEU A 71 0.45 2.65 15.64
C LEU A 71 1.25 3.82 16.21
N ILE A 72 1.99 4.58 15.40
CA ILE A 72 2.67 5.81 15.86
C ILE A 72 1.64 6.83 16.35
N LEU A 73 0.60 7.10 15.55
CA LEU A 73 -0.42 8.11 15.85
C LEU A 73 -1.24 7.75 17.10
N VAL A 74 -1.52 6.46 17.34
CA VAL A 74 -2.17 6.00 18.57
C VAL A 74 -1.19 5.68 19.70
N ARG A 75 0.07 6.13 19.58
CA ARG A 75 1.14 6.01 20.60
C ARG A 75 1.39 4.57 21.07
N GLY A 76 1.33 3.63 20.13
CA GLY A 76 1.55 2.20 20.35
C GLY A 76 0.38 1.46 21.01
N ASP A 77 -0.79 2.07 21.11
CA ASP A 77 -2.01 1.43 21.60
C ASP A 77 -2.57 0.44 20.55
N VAL A 78 -2.39 -0.86 20.82
CA VAL A 78 -2.76 -1.93 19.88
C VAL A 78 -4.27 -2.10 19.79
N GLU A 79 -5.01 -1.80 20.86
CA GLU A 79 -6.47 -1.87 20.85
C GLU A 79 -7.04 -0.79 19.94
N LYS A 80 -6.51 0.44 20.05
CA LYS A 80 -6.88 1.53 19.14
C LYS A 80 -6.45 1.26 17.70
N ALA A 81 -5.27 0.69 17.47
CA ALA A 81 -4.83 0.30 16.13
C ALA A 81 -5.67 -0.85 15.53
N SER A 82 -6.39 -1.59 16.37
CA SER A 82 -7.28 -2.69 15.96
C SER A 82 -8.77 -2.30 15.96
N ARG A 83 -9.10 -1.00 16.04
CA ARG A 83 -10.48 -0.50 16.08
C ARG A 83 -11.33 -0.86 14.85
N ALA A 84 -10.68 -1.10 13.72
CA ALA A 84 -11.31 -1.52 12.47
C ALA A 84 -10.24 -2.12 11.52
N PRO A 85 -10.63 -2.82 10.44
CA PRO A 85 -9.71 -3.24 9.40
C PRO A 85 -8.94 -2.06 8.78
N THR A 86 -7.71 -2.30 8.31
CA THR A 86 -6.77 -1.26 7.83
C THR A 86 -7.38 -0.38 6.75
N HIS A 87 -8.08 -0.97 5.78
CA HIS A 87 -8.72 -0.26 4.68
C HIS A 87 -9.88 0.65 5.11
N VAL A 88 -10.40 0.48 6.33
CA VAL A 88 -11.41 1.36 6.93
C VAL A 88 -10.74 2.46 7.75
N ARG A 89 -9.66 2.14 8.46
CA ARG A 89 -8.89 3.11 9.25
C ARG A 89 -8.17 4.13 8.39
N ILE A 90 -7.56 3.66 7.29
CA ILE A 90 -6.79 4.47 6.34
C ILE A 90 -7.35 4.14 4.95
N PRO A 91 -8.44 4.84 4.54
CA PRO A 91 -9.09 4.58 3.26
C PRO A 91 -8.19 4.99 2.10
N PHE A 92 -8.28 4.25 1.00
CA PHE A 92 -7.72 4.69 -0.27
C PHE A 92 -8.60 5.82 -0.81
N LEU A 93 -7.96 6.88 -1.31
CA LEU A 93 -8.68 8.05 -1.81
C LEU A 93 -9.58 7.65 -3.00
N GLU A 94 -9.06 6.82 -3.89
CA GLU A 94 -9.65 6.49 -5.18
C GLU A 94 -10.51 5.22 -5.19
N ILE A 95 -10.47 4.38 -4.15
CA ILE A 95 -11.18 3.09 -4.15
C ILE A 95 -12.56 3.27 -3.50
N CYS A 96 -13.56 3.61 -4.32
CA CYS A 96 -14.95 3.78 -3.88
C CYS A 96 -15.91 2.66 -4.33
N SER A 97 -15.45 1.58 -4.97
CA SER A 97 -16.32 0.48 -5.42
C SER A 97 -15.59 -0.85 -5.49
N PRO A 98 -16.31 -1.98 -5.37
CA PRO A 98 -15.70 -3.18 -4.85
C PRO A 98 -14.88 -3.94 -5.94
N PRO A 99 -13.82 -4.66 -5.54
CA PRO A 99 -12.79 -5.29 -6.40
C PRO A 99 -13.31 -6.54 -7.14
N PRO A 100 -12.71 -7.04 -8.24
CA PRO A 100 -11.30 -7.44 -8.35
C PRO A 100 -10.35 -6.44 -9.03
N VAL A 101 -9.13 -6.37 -8.54
CA VAL A 101 -8.06 -5.51 -9.07
C VAL A 101 -7.34 -6.18 -10.25
N PRO A 102 -7.23 -5.54 -11.43
CA PRO A 102 -6.49 -6.07 -12.58
C PRO A 102 -4.97 -5.98 -12.35
N SER A 103 -4.19 -6.74 -13.13
CA SER A 103 -2.74 -6.93 -12.92
C SER A 103 -1.86 -5.70 -13.13
N VAL A 104 -2.37 -4.63 -13.76
CA VAL A 104 -1.62 -3.40 -14.11
C VAL A 104 -2.46 -2.11 -14.03
N ALA A 105 -3.39 -2.02 -13.08
CA ALA A 105 -4.03 -0.73 -12.79
C ALA A 105 -2.99 0.30 -12.28
N TRP A 106 -3.32 1.59 -12.36
CA TRP A 106 -2.51 2.75 -11.95
C TRP A 106 -1.28 3.08 -12.82
N GLY A 107 -1.13 2.41 -13.98
CA GLY A 107 -0.18 2.82 -15.02
C GLY A 107 1.26 2.36 -14.81
N SER A 108 2.21 3.17 -15.27
CA SER A 108 3.64 2.82 -15.30
C SER A 108 4.29 2.92 -13.92
N TRP A 109 4.88 1.81 -13.45
CA TRP A 109 5.69 1.80 -12.22
C TRP A 109 6.84 2.81 -12.29
N TYR A 110 7.55 2.88 -13.43
CA TYR A 110 8.68 3.78 -13.62
C TYR A 110 8.26 5.24 -13.43
N ASP A 111 7.16 5.62 -14.07
CA ASP A 111 6.70 7.01 -14.04
C ASP A 111 6.23 7.38 -12.63
N HIS A 112 5.57 6.45 -11.94
CA HIS A 112 5.14 6.63 -10.55
C HIS A 112 6.32 6.87 -9.61
N VAL A 113 7.33 5.98 -9.60
CA VAL A 113 8.45 6.10 -8.65
C VAL A 113 9.35 7.29 -8.97
N CYS A 114 9.64 7.55 -10.25
CA CYS A 114 10.49 8.65 -10.66
C CYS A 114 9.83 10.01 -10.40
N ARG A 115 8.50 10.12 -10.58
CA ARG A 115 7.77 11.35 -10.28
C ARG A 115 7.81 11.68 -8.79
N TYR A 116 7.41 10.76 -7.91
CA TYR A 116 7.46 11.00 -6.47
C TYR A 116 8.88 11.24 -5.96
N TRP A 117 9.87 10.59 -6.58
CA TRP A 117 11.27 10.89 -6.30
C TRP A 117 11.58 12.34 -6.65
N ALA A 118 11.31 12.81 -7.87
CA ALA A 118 11.57 14.20 -8.24
C ALA A 118 10.83 15.22 -7.35
N GLU A 119 9.55 14.99 -7.09
CA GLU A 119 8.68 15.90 -6.30
C GLU A 119 9.11 16.04 -4.84
N ARG A 120 9.84 15.07 -4.28
CA ARG A 120 10.35 15.16 -2.90
C ARG A 120 11.29 16.35 -2.67
N ALA A 121 11.85 16.92 -3.74
CA ALA A 121 12.74 18.08 -3.65
C ALA A 121 11.97 19.39 -3.39
N SER A 122 10.69 19.43 -3.71
CA SER A 122 9.82 20.63 -3.63
C SER A 122 8.63 20.45 -2.68
N HIS A 123 8.37 19.25 -2.19
CA HIS A 123 7.24 18.92 -1.33
C HIS A 123 7.69 18.20 -0.05
N CYS A 124 6.88 18.29 1.00
CA CYS A 124 7.09 17.56 2.25
C CYS A 124 6.80 16.06 2.04
N ILE A 125 7.79 15.31 1.54
CA ILE A 125 7.67 13.90 1.20
C ILE A 125 8.81 13.12 1.87
N LEU A 126 8.45 12.21 2.79
CA LEU A 126 9.35 11.15 3.23
C LEU A 126 9.34 10.01 2.21
N TYR A 127 10.42 9.86 1.46
CA TYR A 127 10.60 8.73 0.54
C TYR A 127 11.22 7.53 1.27
N VAL A 128 10.53 6.40 1.27
CA VAL A 128 10.91 5.17 1.99
C VAL A 128 11.02 4.00 1.00
N PHE A 129 12.04 3.16 1.18
CA PHE A 129 12.22 1.94 0.40
C PHE A 129 11.75 0.73 1.21
N TYR A 130 11.04 -0.19 0.56
CA TYR A 130 10.60 -1.43 1.20
C TYR A 130 11.80 -2.24 1.71
N GLU A 131 12.90 -2.23 0.97
CA GLU A 131 14.13 -2.94 1.29
C GLU A 131 14.79 -2.38 2.54
N ASP A 132 14.78 -1.06 2.72
CA ASP A 132 15.29 -0.39 3.92
C ASP A 132 14.46 -0.78 5.15
N MET A 133 13.13 -0.81 4.99
CA MET A 133 12.24 -1.25 6.07
C MET A 133 12.48 -2.72 6.43
N LYS A 134 12.80 -3.56 5.45
CA LYS A 134 13.09 -4.98 5.66
C LYS A 134 14.43 -5.22 6.34
N GLU A 135 15.44 -4.43 6.01
CA GLU A 135 16.79 -4.51 6.56
C GLU A 135 16.84 -3.99 8.00
N ASP A 136 16.27 -2.81 8.25
CA ASP A 136 16.25 -2.19 9.59
C ASP A 136 14.90 -1.49 9.85
N PRO A 137 13.88 -2.26 10.30
CA PRO A 137 12.56 -1.69 10.58
C PRO A 137 12.60 -0.59 11.64
N ALA A 138 13.47 -0.70 12.64
CA ALA A 138 13.53 0.27 13.74
C ALA A 138 14.04 1.63 13.25
N ARG A 139 15.10 1.63 12.42
CA ARG A 139 15.61 2.84 11.76
C ARG A 139 14.55 3.52 10.91
N GLU A 140 13.83 2.76 10.08
CA GLU A 140 12.81 3.34 9.22
C GLU A 140 11.60 3.85 10.01
N ILE A 141 11.18 3.17 11.07
CA ILE A 141 10.10 3.66 11.95
C ILE A 141 10.52 4.96 12.66
N LEU A 142 11.78 5.08 13.10
CA LEU A 142 12.31 6.33 13.66
C LEU A 142 12.27 7.48 12.64
N ARG A 143 12.62 7.23 11.37
CA ARG A 143 12.49 8.23 10.30
C ARG A 143 11.04 8.67 10.08
N VAL A 144 10.08 7.74 10.17
CA VAL A 144 8.65 8.05 10.09
C VAL A 144 8.21 8.88 11.30
N MET A 145 8.65 8.52 12.51
CA MET A 145 8.36 9.28 13.72
C MET A 145 8.87 10.72 13.65
N ASP A 146 10.10 10.91 13.16
CA ASP A 146 10.71 12.22 12.93
C ASP A 146 9.91 13.05 11.91
N PHE A 147 9.56 12.45 10.77
CA PHE A 147 8.75 13.10 9.74
C PHE A 147 7.34 13.49 10.23
N LEU A 148 6.76 12.70 11.13
CA LEU A 148 5.45 12.98 11.74
C LEU A 148 5.56 13.92 12.95
N GLU A 149 6.77 14.32 13.36
CA GLU A 149 7.03 15.11 14.56
C GLU A 149 6.46 14.46 15.84
N VAL A 150 6.52 13.12 15.92
CA VAL A 150 6.02 12.34 17.07
C VAL A 150 7.15 11.69 17.84
N GLU A 151 7.39 12.17 19.06
CA GLU A 151 8.32 11.54 19.99
C GLU A 151 7.63 10.44 20.82
N LEU A 152 8.22 9.23 20.82
CA LEU A 152 7.77 8.09 21.62
C LEU A 152 8.93 7.45 22.38
N PRO A 153 8.68 6.89 23.57
CA PRO A 153 9.69 6.15 24.33
C PRO A 153 10.23 4.93 23.55
N PRO A 154 11.50 4.51 23.78
CA PRO A 154 12.08 3.34 23.11
C PRO A 154 11.25 2.06 23.24
N GLN A 155 10.56 1.86 24.37
CA GLN A 155 9.71 0.67 24.56
C GLN A 155 8.50 0.65 23.61
N VAL A 156 8.02 1.84 23.23
CA VAL A 156 6.93 1.99 22.26
C VAL A 156 7.45 1.70 20.85
N LEU A 157 8.64 2.18 20.48
CA LEU A 157 9.29 1.83 19.22
C LEU A 157 9.45 0.31 19.07
N GLU A 158 10.02 -0.37 20.07
CA GLU A 158 10.17 -1.82 20.09
C GLU A 158 8.82 -2.54 19.92
N LYS A 159 7.76 -2.00 20.55
CA LYS A 159 6.40 -2.51 20.40
C LYS A 159 5.91 -2.34 18.96
N ILE A 160 6.09 -1.18 18.33
CA ILE A 160 5.69 -0.93 16.94
C ILE A 160 6.44 -1.86 15.99
N VAL A 161 7.77 -1.98 16.12
CA VAL A 161 8.60 -2.91 15.34
C VAL A 161 8.04 -4.34 15.42
N ARG A 162 7.75 -4.81 16.64
CA ARG A 162 7.19 -6.16 16.85
C ARG A 162 5.81 -6.32 16.21
N GLN A 163 4.89 -5.39 16.47
CA GLN A 163 3.49 -5.47 16.02
C GLN A 163 3.36 -5.38 14.50
N THR A 164 4.24 -4.62 13.86
CA THR A 164 4.28 -4.45 12.40
C THR A 164 5.16 -5.49 11.70
N SER A 165 5.70 -6.47 12.44
CA SER A 165 6.45 -7.56 11.81
C SER A 165 5.53 -8.39 10.91
N PHE A 166 6.07 -8.90 9.80
CA PHE A 166 5.30 -9.69 8.83
C PHE A 166 4.55 -10.86 9.49
N ARG A 167 5.19 -11.54 10.45
CA ARG A 167 4.57 -12.65 11.18
C ARG A 167 3.31 -12.21 11.94
N VAL A 168 3.41 -11.12 12.70
CA VAL A 168 2.29 -10.60 13.50
C VAL A 168 1.19 -10.07 12.58
N MET A 169 1.54 -9.27 11.57
CA MET A 169 0.56 -8.73 10.62
C MET A 169 -0.15 -9.81 9.81
N LYS A 170 0.52 -10.94 9.52
CA LYS A 170 -0.09 -12.09 8.83
C LYS A 170 -1.20 -12.74 9.65
N GLU A 171 -1.07 -12.76 10.96
CA GLU A 171 -2.06 -13.33 11.87
C GLU A 171 -3.15 -12.31 12.28
N ASN A 172 -2.89 -11.01 12.11
CA ASN A 172 -3.82 -9.95 12.49
C ASN A 172 -4.98 -9.79 11.47
N PRO A 173 -6.25 -10.11 11.83
CA PRO A 173 -7.40 -9.97 10.95
C PRO A 173 -7.70 -8.51 10.55
N MET A 174 -7.20 -7.54 11.31
CA MET A 174 -7.33 -6.11 11.00
C MET A 174 -6.32 -5.64 9.95
N ALA A 175 -5.28 -6.44 9.63
CA ALA A 175 -4.24 -6.08 8.67
C ALA A 175 -4.11 -7.05 7.49
N ASN A 176 -4.45 -8.33 7.66
CA ASN A 176 -4.26 -9.36 6.63
C ASN A 176 -5.41 -9.48 5.61
N TYR A 177 -6.42 -8.59 5.68
CA TYR A 177 -7.60 -8.60 4.81
C TYR A 177 -8.47 -9.87 4.87
N SER A 178 -8.37 -10.68 5.93
CA SER A 178 -9.21 -11.88 6.09
C SER A 178 -10.68 -11.57 6.36
N SER A 179 -10.99 -10.34 6.78
CA SER A 179 -12.35 -9.85 6.97
C SER A 179 -13.10 -9.56 5.67
N LEU A 180 -12.40 -9.51 4.52
CA LEU A 180 -13.05 -9.30 3.24
C LEU A 180 -13.70 -10.60 2.72
N PRO A 181 -14.88 -10.52 2.09
CA PRO A 181 -15.50 -11.67 1.45
C PRO A 181 -14.63 -12.29 0.37
N ARG A 182 -14.76 -13.61 0.20
CA ARG A 182 -14.03 -14.37 -0.84
C ARG A 182 -14.25 -13.84 -2.26
N ALA A 183 -15.47 -13.36 -2.56
CA ALA A 183 -15.80 -12.78 -3.86
C ALA A 183 -14.96 -11.53 -4.21
N ILE A 184 -14.47 -10.84 -3.18
CA ILE A 184 -13.63 -9.64 -3.28
C ILE A 184 -12.15 -10.01 -3.26
N PHE A 185 -11.75 -10.87 -2.32
CA PHE A 185 -10.35 -11.24 -2.14
C PHE A 185 -10.23 -12.70 -1.70
N ASP A 186 -10.08 -13.61 -2.68
CA ASP A 186 -9.94 -15.04 -2.40
C ASP A 186 -8.54 -15.42 -1.93
N GLN A 187 -8.35 -15.43 -0.60
CA GLN A 187 -7.09 -15.79 0.03
C GLN A 187 -6.74 -17.28 -0.08
N THR A 188 -7.66 -18.14 -0.54
CA THR A 188 -7.37 -19.56 -0.80
C THR A 188 -6.56 -19.76 -2.08
N ILE A 189 -6.67 -18.82 -3.03
CA ILE A 189 -5.86 -18.79 -4.26
C ILE A 189 -4.47 -18.22 -3.95
N SER A 190 -4.44 -17.05 -3.30
CA SER A 190 -3.19 -16.44 -2.84
C SER A 190 -3.45 -15.56 -1.62
N PRO A 191 -2.82 -15.83 -0.46
CA PRO A 191 -3.02 -15.01 0.73
C PRO A 191 -2.45 -13.61 0.51
N PHE A 192 -3.10 -12.58 1.07
CA PHE A 192 -2.64 -11.19 0.96
C PHE A 192 -1.22 -11.03 1.55
N MET A 193 -1.03 -11.55 2.76
CA MET A 193 0.26 -11.64 3.45
C MET A 193 1.04 -12.88 2.94
N ARG A 194 1.53 -12.79 1.71
CA ARG A 194 2.12 -13.90 0.95
C ARG A 194 3.47 -14.39 1.52
N LYS A 195 4.54 -13.62 1.29
CA LYS A 195 5.91 -13.94 1.76
C LYS A 195 6.60 -12.80 2.51
N GLY A 196 6.39 -11.54 2.11
CA GLY A 196 6.95 -10.38 2.81
C GLY A 196 8.48 -10.34 2.85
N GLN A 197 9.13 -10.68 1.72
CA GLN A 197 10.58 -10.78 1.59
C GLN A 197 11.08 -10.03 0.35
N VAL A 198 12.34 -9.58 0.39
CA VAL A 198 13.06 -9.05 -0.77
C VAL A 198 13.69 -10.21 -1.54
N GLY A 199 13.79 -10.10 -2.87
CA GLY A 199 14.49 -11.09 -3.70
C GLY A 199 13.66 -12.29 -4.18
N ASP A 200 12.38 -12.39 -3.81
CA ASP A 200 11.52 -13.51 -4.24
C ASP A 200 11.31 -13.59 -5.76
N TRP A 201 11.54 -12.49 -6.48
CA TRP A 201 11.48 -12.42 -7.95
C TRP A 201 12.42 -13.45 -8.61
N LYS A 202 13.53 -13.82 -7.97
CA LYS A 202 14.49 -14.83 -8.46
C LYS A 202 13.87 -16.22 -8.62
N SER A 203 12.78 -16.51 -7.90
CA SER A 203 12.04 -17.78 -8.04
C SER A 203 10.98 -17.76 -9.15
N HIS A 204 10.77 -16.61 -9.80
CA HIS A 204 9.71 -16.41 -10.81
C HIS A 204 10.28 -16.02 -12.19
N PHE A 205 11.35 -15.23 -12.23
CA PHE A 205 11.96 -14.80 -13.48
C PHE A 205 12.87 -15.89 -14.04
N THR A 206 12.67 -16.21 -15.31
CA THR A 206 13.70 -16.92 -16.09
C THR A 206 14.88 -15.98 -16.36
N VAL A 207 16.05 -16.55 -16.65
CA VAL A 207 17.26 -15.75 -16.99
C VAL A 207 16.98 -14.78 -18.13
N ALA A 208 16.36 -15.26 -19.22
CA ALA A 208 16.03 -14.43 -20.38
C ALA A 208 15.05 -13.28 -20.05
N GLN A 209 14.04 -13.54 -19.19
CA GLN A 209 13.14 -12.48 -18.73
C GLN A 209 13.87 -11.45 -17.85
N SER A 210 14.79 -11.90 -16.99
CA SER A 210 15.58 -11.01 -16.15
C SER A 210 16.46 -10.10 -16.99
N GLU A 211 17.22 -10.65 -17.93
CA GLU A 211 18.10 -9.88 -18.82
C GLU A 211 17.32 -8.86 -19.65
N ALA A 212 16.18 -9.27 -20.22
CA ALA A 212 15.31 -8.38 -20.98
C ALA A 212 14.71 -7.26 -20.11
N PHE A 213 14.30 -7.60 -18.88
CA PHE A 213 13.79 -6.62 -17.92
C PHE A 213 14.87 -5.65 -17.48
N ASP A 214 16.07 -6.11 -17.15
CA ASP A 214 17.19 -5.28 -16.71
C ASP A 214 17.60 -4.27 -17.79
N ALA A 215 17.69 -4.71 -19.05
CA ALA A 215 17.98 -3.81 -20.18
C ALA A 215 16.87 -2.78 -20.43
N HIS A 216 15.61 -3.11 -20.14
CA HIS A 216 14.52 -2.15 -20.19
C HIS A 216 14.56 -1.18 -19.00
N TYR A 217 14.75 -1.71 -17.79
CA TYR A 217 14.83 -0.97 -16.54
C TYR A 217 15.94 0.08 -16.58
N GLN A 218 17.15 -0.28 -17.04
CA GLN A 218 18.25 0.68 -17.13
C GLN A 218 17.89 1.88 -17.99
N ARG A 219 17.29 1.66 -19.17
CA ARG A 219 16.86 2.75 -20.06
C ARG A 219 15.77 3.63 -19.44
N ARG A 220 14.89 3.06 -18.63
CA ARG A 220 13.79 3.81 -17.99
C ARG A 220 14.24 4.59 -16.76
N MET A 221 15.29 4.12 -16.07
CA MET A 221 15.76 4.69 -14.79
C MET A 221 17.04 5.53 -14.93
N GLU A 222 17.64 5.55 -16.12
CA GLU A 222 18.82 6.36 -16.43
C GLU A 222 18.60 7.84 -16.07
N GLY A 223 19.58 8.45 -15.42
CA GLY A 223 19.57 9.88 -15.06
C GLY A 223 18.63 10.28 -13.91
N THR A 224 17.84 9.35 -13.36
CA THR A 224 16.88 9.67 -12.28
C THR A 224 17.54 9.87 -10.89
N GLY A 225 18.73 9.29 -10.69
CA GLY A 225 19.39 9.22 -9.39
C GLY A 225 18.66 8.35 -8.36
N LEU A 226 17.61 7.63 -8.77
CA LEU A 226 16.84 6.72 -7.93
C LEU A 226 17.40 5.31 -8.05
N HIS A 227 17.81 4.72 -6.93
CA HIS A 227 18.44 3.41 -6.88
C HIS A 227 17.66 2.45 -5.98
N PHE A 228 17.16 1.36 -6.56
CA PHE A 228 16.48 0.29 -5.84
C PHE A 228 17.43 -0.87 -5.57
N ARG A 229 17.23 -1.55 -4.44
CA ARG A 229 17.89 -2.82 -4.13
C ARG A 229 16.96 -3.96 -4.52
N THR A 230 17.49 -5.00 -5.16
CA THR A 230 16.70 -6.18 -5.56
C THR A 230 16.91 -7.38 -4.63
N GLN A 231 17.78 -7.22 -3.63
CA GLN A 231 18.17 -8.19 -2.61
C GLN A 231 18.69 -7.47 -1.36
N ILE A 232 18.55 -8.13 -0.21
CA ILE A 232 19.14 -7.76 1.09
C ILE A 232 19.81 -8.99 1.69
#